data_AF-A0A2T0Q269-F1
#
_entry.id   AF-A0A2T0Q269-F1
#
_cell.length_a   1.000
_cell.length_b   1.000
_cell.length_c   1.000
_cell.angle_alpha   90.00
_cell.angle_beta   90.00
_cell.angle_gamma   90.00
#
_symmetry.space_group_name_H-M   'P 1'
#
loop_
_entity.id
_entity.type
_entity.pdbx_description
1 polymer ?
#
loop_
_entity_poly.entity_id
_entity_poly.type
_entity_poly.pdbx_seq_one_letter_code
_entity_poly.pdbx_strand_id
1 'polypeptide(L)'
;MISVTSSQGKSFWCGLWWTSSPTTSPSSDCTCSGGCRILPWVENTWPIANPALGDFLGLEKFRQVANDARNAPEKENAFRQFHLNQWVRQATRWMPMHLYDASAGTVWQHPDQERG
;
A
#
# COMPACT_ATOMS: atom_id res chain seq x y z
N MET A 1 -53.03 -10.38 -34.56
CA MET A 1 -51.79 -10.01 -33.84
C MET A 1 -50.63 -10.48 -34.69
N ILE A 2 -50.26 -9.64 -35.66
CA ILE A 2 -49.02 -8.84 -35.74
C ILE A 2 -47.80 -9.71 -35.98
N SER A 3 -47.46 -9.77 -37.26
CA SER A 3 -46.16 -10.18 -37.78
C SER A 3 -45.29 -8.94 -38.01
N VAL A 4 -43.98 -9.21 -38.04
CA VAL A 4 -42.91 -8.55 -38.81
C VAL A 4 -41.99 -7.54 -38.08
N THR A 5 -40.69 -7.90 -38.20
CA THR A 5 -39.45 -7.10 -38.28
C THR A 5 -38.83 -6.41 -37.07
N SER A 6 -37.65 -6.94 -36.71
CA SER A 6 -36.33 -6.34 -36.98
C SER A 6 -35.96 -4.97 -36.39
N SER A 7 -34.77 -4.99 -35.80
CA SER A 7 -33.71 -3.97 -35.87
C SER A 7 -33.66 -2.89 -34.79
N GLN A 8 -32.42 -2.65 -34.35
CA GLN A 8 -31.93 -1.45 -33.65
C GLN A 8 -32.45 -1.34 -32.20
N GLY A 9 -31.65 -1.68 -31.20
CA GLY A 9 -30.44 -0.94 -30.90
C GLY A 9 -30.82 0.39 -30.27
N LYS A 10 -30.81 0.47 -28.92
CA LYS A 10 -30.78 1.73 -28.18
C LYS A 10 -30.30 1.50 -26.74
N SER A 11 -29.06 1.96 -26.54
CA SER A 11 -28.60 2.75 -25.39
C SER A 11 -28.84 2.17 -23.99
N PHE A 12 -27.77 1.51 -23.51
CA PHE A 12 -27.32 1.59 -22.12
C PHE A 12 -27.36 3.03 -21.62
N TRP A 13 -27.85 3.27 -20.40
CA TRP A 13 -27.17 4.05 -19.36
C TRP A 13 -27.84 3.80 -18.00
N CYS A 14 -27.03 3.26 -17.07
CA CYS A 14 -26.99 3.48 -15.62
C CYS A 14 -28.23 3.17 -14.74
N GLY A 15 -28.09 2.20 -13.84
CA GLY A 15 -28.76 2.24 -12.53
C GLY A 15 -29.14 0.89 -11.91
N LEU A 16 -28.30 0.44 -10.98
CA LEU A 16 -28.56 -0.54 -9.91
C LEU A 16 -28.84 -2.01 -10.28
N TRP A 17 -28.43 -2.87 -9.34
CA TRP A 17 -28.66 -4.32 -9.19
C TRP A 17 -27.69 -5.23 -9.96
N TRP A 18 -26.56 -5.50 -9.31
CA TRP A 18 -25.71 -6.65 -9.57
C TRP A 18 -26.52 -7.93 -9.32
N THR A 19 -27.01 -8.55 -10.38
CA THR A 19 -27.43 -9.95 -10.35
C THR A 19 -26.35 -10.79 -11.03
N SER A 20 -25.78 -11.67 -10.20
CA SER A 20 -25.15 -12.97 -10.43
C SER A 20 -24.82 -13.37 -11.89
N SER A 21 -23.66 -13.95 -12.18
CA SER A 21 -23.42 -15.32 -11.71
C SER A 21 -21.99 -15.82 -11.92
N PRO A 22 -21.60 -16.86 -11.16
CA PRO A 22 -20.26 -17.42 -11.10
C PRO A 22 -20.06 -18.45 -12.21
N THR A 23 -18.87 -18.46 -12.81
CA THR A 23 -18.21 -19.67 -13.35
C THR A 23 -16.94 -19.24 -14.09
N THR A 24 -15.78 -19.68 -13.62
CA THR A 24 -14.75 -20.42 -14.41
C THR A 24 -13.37 -20.26 -13.77
N SER A 25 -12.88 -21.38 -13.23
CA SER A 25 -11.50 -21.82 -12.99
C SER A 25 -10.50 -20.96 -12.18
N PRO A 26 -9.87 -21.53 -11.14
CA PRO A 26 -8.69 -20.97 -10.51
C PRO A 26 -7.46 -21.38 -11.33
N SER A 27 -7.15 -20.64 -12.38
CA SER A 27 -5.87 -20.82 -13.07
C SER A 27 -5.43 -19.49 -13.66
N SER A 28 -4.51 -18.82 -12.96
CA SER A 28 -3.54 -17.81 -13.46
C SER A 28 -3.32 -16.63 -12.51
N ASP A 29 -3.72 -16.73 -11.24
CA ASP A 29 -3.10 -15.87 -10.24
C ASP A 29 -1.74 -16.48 -9.94
N CYS A 30 -0.71 -15.94 -10.60
CA CYS A 30 0.69 -16.19 -10.28
C CYS A 30 0.91 -15.90 -8.79
N THR A 31 0.79 -16.93 -7.98
CA THR A 31 1.21 -16.95 -6.59
C THR A 31 2.72 -16.99 -6.58
N CYS A 32 3.34 -15.83 -6.80
CA CYS A 32 4.63 -15.56 -6.19
C CYS A 32 4.38 -15.65 -4.67
N SER A 33 4.72 -16.77 -4.04
CA SER A 33 4.41 -17.04 -2.62
C SER A 33 5.09 -16.08 -1.63
N GLY A 34 5.85 -15.09 -2.12
CA GLY A 34 6.25 -13.91 -1.38
C GLY A 34 6.03 -12.71 -2.28
N GLY A 35 5.00 -11.91 -2.00
CA GLY A 35 4.80 -10.66 -2.72
C GLY A 35 6.07 -9.82 -2.64
N CYS A 36 6.60 -9.41 -3.79
CA CYS A 36 7.66 -8.40 -3.88
C CYS A 36 7.10 -7.05 -3.39
N ARG A 37 6.85 -6.94 -2.09
CA ARG A 37 6.55 -5.67 -1.44
C ARG A 37 7.89 -4.95 -1.31
N ILE A 38 8.07 -3.87 -2.05
CA ILE A 38 9.17 -2.93 -1.85
C ILE A 38 9.09 -2.47 -0.39
N LEU A 39 10.08 -2.85 0.43
CA LEU A 39 10.16 -2.46 1.83
C LEU A 39 10.90 -1.12 1.92
N PRO A 40 10.25 -0.05 2.40
CA PRO A 40 10.80 1.32 2.32
C PRO A 40 12.13 1.49 3.05
N TRP A 41 12.38 0.68 4.08
CA TRP A 41 13.55 0.76 4.94
C TRP A 41 14.66 -0.23 4.55
N VAL A 42 14.50 -0.97 3.44
CA VAL A 42 15.48 -1.95 2.94
C VAL A 42 16.14 -1.41 1.69
N GLU A 43 17.42 -1.05 1.83
CA GLU A 43 18.22 -0.41 0.78
C GLU A 43 18.27 -1.21 -0.54
N ASN A 44 18.30 -2.55 -0.45
CA ASN A 44 18.34 -3.43 -1.62
C ASN A 44 17.10 -3.29 -2.52
N THR A 45 15.99 -2.75 -2.02
CA THR A 45 14.74 -2.59 -2.80
C THR A 45 14.64 -1.23 -3.50
N TRP A 46 15.44 -0.25 -3.09
CA TRP A 46 15.42 1.10 -3.66
C TRP A 46 15.77 1.18 -5.15
N PRO A 47 16.80 0.48 -5.67
CA PRO A 47 17.11 0.55 -7.10
C PRO A 47 16.01 -0.07 -7.98
N ILE A 48 15.21 -0.99 -7.43
CA ILE A 48 14.07 -1.59 -8.14
C ILE A 48 12.94 -0.55 -8.30
N ALA A 49 12.73 0.27 -7.28
CA ALA A 49 11.65 1.27 -7.28
C ALA A 49 12.02 2.54 -8.04
N ASN A 50 13.29 2.95 -7.99
CA ASN A 50 13.79 4.15 -8.65
C ASN A 50 15.11 3.84 -9.38
N PRO A 51 15.07 3.64 -10.72
CA PRO A 51 16.26 3.33 -11.51
C PRO A 51 17.22 4.52 -11.67
N ALA A 52 16.84 5.74 -11.27
CA ALA A 52 17.72 6.92 -11.32
C ALA A 52 18.68 7.03 -10.10
N LEU A 53 18.64 6.07 -9.18
CA LEU A 53 19.55 5.98 -8.04
C LEU A 53 20.97 5.69 -8.53
N GLY A 54 21.89 6.63 -8.29
CA GLY A 54 23.28 6.55 -8.73
C GLY A 54 23.64 7.49 -9.88
N ASP A 55 22.65 7.96 -10.66
CA ASP A 55 22.85 8.94 -11.73
C ASP A 55 22.59 10.37 -11.22
N PHE A 56 21.32 10.79 -11.17
CA PHE A 56 20.93 12.14 -10.74
C PHE A 56 20.76 12.25 -9.22
N LEU A 57 20.40 11.14 -8.57
CA LEU A 57 20.17 11.08 -7.13
C LEU A 57 21.21 10.16 -6.48
N GLY A 58 22.14 10.76 -5.75
CA GLY A 58 23.18 10.02 -5.05
C GLY A 58 22.62 9.18 -3.89
N LEU A 59 23.19 7.99 -3.70
CA LEU A 59 22.77 7.03 -2.67
C LEU A 59 22.84 7.62 -1.25
N GLU A 60 23.87 8.40 -0.95
CA GLU A 60 24.04 9.03 0.36
C GLU A 60 22.91 10.02 0.70
N LYS A 61 22.51 10.84 -0.27
CA LYS A 61 21.36 11.73 -0.11
C LYS A 61 20.08 10.94 0.09
N PHE A 62 19.93 9.83 -0.63
CA PHE A 62 18.77 8.97 -0.50
C PHE A 62 18.66 8.34 0.90
N ARG A 63 19.79 7.88 1.48
CA ARG A 63 19.86 7.36 2.86
C ARG A 63 19.47 8.42 3.88
N GLN A 64 19.94 9.66 3.71
CA GLN A 64 19.57 10.78 4.59
C GLN A 64 18.07 11.05 4.54
N VAL A 65 17.49 11.12 3.33
CA VAL A 65 16.04 11.29 3.14
C VAL A 65 15.25 10.12 3.73
N ALA A 66 15.73 8.88 3.59
CA ALA A 66 15.09 7.71 4.15
C ALA A 66 15.11 7.72 5.70
N ASN A 67 16.22 8.12 6.32
CA ASN A 67 16.33 8.27 7.77
C ASN A 67 15.43 9.38 8.31
N ASP A 68 15.39 10.51 7.63
CA ASP A 68 14.47 11.61 7.93
C ASP A 68 13.01 11.14 7.87
N ALA A 69 12.63 10.46 6.78
CA ALA A 69 11.29 9.94 6.58
C ALA A 69 10.90 8.84 7.58
N ARG A 70 11.87 8.12 8.14
CA ARG A 70 11.62 7.09 9.17
C ARG A 70 11.23 7.69 10.51
N ASN A 71 11.81 8.84 10.84
CA ASN A 71 11.59 9.53 12.12
C ASN A 71 10.41 10.50 12.07
N ALA A 72 10.16 11.10 10.91
CA ALA A 72 9.11 12.10 10.69
C ALA A 72 7.94 11.50 9.88
N PRO A 73 6.78 11.22 10.51
CA PRO A 73 5.64 10.59 9.83
C PRO A 73 5.08 11.43 8.67
N GLU A 74 5.25 12.75 8.69
CA GLU A 74 4.87 13.67 7.62
C GLU A 74 5.72 13.53 6.37
N LYS A 75 7.01 13.18 6.52
CA LYS A 75 7.93 12.95 5.42
C LYS A 75 7.80 11.55 4.84
N GLU A 76 7.29 10.60 5.63
CA GLU A 76 7.12 9.19 5.23
C GLU A 76 6.27 9.04 3.96
N ASN A 77 5.12 9.73 3.91
CA ASN A 77 4.19 9.62 2.78
C ASN A 77 4.80 10.19 1.49
N ALA A 78 5.48 11.33 1.57
CA ALA A 78 6.18 11.92 0.44
C ALA A 78 7.31 11.01 -0.07
N PHE A 79 8.08 10.41 0.85
CA PHE A 79 9.14 9.48 0.48
C PHE A 79 8.60 8.26 -0.28
N ARG A 80 7.54 7.63 0.25
CA ARG A 80 6.91 6.47 -0.38
C ARG A 80 6.33 6.81 -1.76
N GLN A 81 5.69 7.97 -1.90
CA GLN A 81 5.09 8.39 -3.16
C GLN A 81 6.13 8.72 -4.22
N PHE A 82 7.12 9.56 -3.91
CA PHE A 82 8.04 10.11 -4.91
C PHE A 82 9.28 9.25 -5.14
N HIS A 83 9.78 8.57 -4.12
CA HIS A 83 11.03 7.81 -4.21
C HIS A 83 10.82 6.31 -4.37
N LEU A 84 9.68 5.76 -3.93
CA LEU A 84 9.39 4.32 -4.01
C LEU A 84 8.19 3.98 -4.89
N ASN A 85 7.51 4.98 -5.48
CA ASN A 85 6.32 4.81 -6.31
C ASN A 85 5.19 4.02 -5.64
N GLN A 86 5.05 4.16 -4.31
CA GLN A 86 4.01 3.49 -3.52
C GLN A 86 2.81 4.41 -3.35
N TRP A 87 1.63 3.90 -3.70
CA TRP A 87 0.37 4.59 -3.40
C TRP A 87 0.08 4.53 -1.90
N VAL A 88 0.07 5.70 -1.25
CA VAL A 88 -0.23 5.86 0.17
C VAL A 88 -1.53 6.63 0.38
N ARG A 89 -2.17 6.40 1.52
CA ARG A 89 -3.34 7.19 1.94
C ARG A 89 -2.85 8.54 2.49
N GLN A 90 -3.64 9.60 2.30
CA GLN A 90 -3.29 10.96 2.73
C GLN A 90 -3.16 11.12 4.26
N ALA A 91 -3.73 10.19 5.05
CA ALA A 91 -3.67 10.27 6.50
C ALA A 91 -2.24 10.07 7.02
N THR A 92 -1.70 11.10 7.65
CA THR A 92 -0.42 11.08 8.35
C THR A 92 -0.64 10.71 9.82
N ARG A 93 0.25 9.89 10.39
CA ARG A 93 0.22 9.56 11.83
C ARG A 93 0.92 10.65 12.64
N TRP A 94 0.57 10.76 13.92
CA TRP A 94 1.22 11.71 14.84
C TRP A 94 2.55 11.19 15.43
N MET A 95 2.74 9.87 15.44
CA MET A 95 3.93 9.21 15.99
C MET A 95 4.45 8.15 15.01
N PRO A 96 5.78 8.05 14.83
CA PRO A 96 6.37 6.99 14.04
C PRO A 96 6.22 5.63 14.73
N MET A 97 5.78 4.62 13.98
CA MET A 97 5.42 3.31 14.55
C MET A 97 6.58 2.58 15.24
N HIS A 98 7.80 2.72 14.71
CA HIS A 98 8.96 2.06 15.30
C HIS A 98 9.28 2.54 16.72
N LEU A 99 8.94 3.79 17.07
CA LEU A 99 9.10 4.32 18.44
C LEU A 99 7.95 3.89 19.35
N TYR A 100 6.73 3.82 18.82
CA TYR A 100 5.58 3.30 19.54
C TYR A 100 5.82 1.85 19.98
N ASP A 101 6.26 1.01 19.04
CA ASP A 101 6.55 -0.40 19.30
C ASP A 101 7.70 -0.57 20.29
N ALA A 102 8.73 0.29 20.24
CA ALA A 102 9.83 0.28 21.19
C ALA A 102 9.44 0.72 22.61
N SER A 103 8.33 1.45 22.74
CA SER A 103 7.82 1.95 24.03
C SER A 103 6.78 1.03 24.66
N ALA A 104 6.48 -0.12 24.03
CA ALA A 104 5.58 -1.13 24.56
C ALA A 104 6.23 -1.81 25.78
N GLY A 105 5.96 -1.26 26.97
CA GLY A 105 6.35 -1.87 28.25
C GLY A 105 5.61 -3.18 28.54
N THR A 106 5.91 -3.79 29.68
CA THR A 106 5.19 -4.99 30.15
C THR A 106 3.71 -4.70 30.31
N VAL A 107 2.86 -5.50 29.64
CA VAL A 107 1.41 -5.41 29.80
C VAL A 107 1.02 -6.06 31.12
N TRP A 108 0.34 -5.31 31.98
CA TRP A 108 -0.27 -5.84 33.18
C TRP A 108 -1.42 -6.78 32.80
N GLN A 109 -1.35 -8.03 33.27
CA GLN A 109 -2.43 -9.00 33.04
C GLN A 109 -3.56 -8.82 34.06
N HIS A 110 -3.24 -8.36 35.28
CA HIS A 110 -4.19 -8.15 36.36
C HIS A 110 -3.86 -6.88 37.16
N PRO A 111 -4.84 -6.09 37.64
CA PRO A 111 -4.62 -4.84 38.40
C PRO A 111 -3.89 -4.99 39.74
N ASP A 112 -3.69 -6.22 40.22
CA ASP A 112 -3.00 -6.45 41.50
C ASP A 112 -1.47 -6.52 41.37
N GLN A 113 -0.94 -6.60 40.15
CA GLN A 113 0.49 -6.82 39.89
C GLN A 113 1.38 -5.59 40.19
N GLU A 114 0.77 -4.43 40.41
CA GLU A 114 1.44 -3.14 40.65
C GLU A 114 1.57 -2.77 42.14
N ARG A 115 0.95 -3.55 43.03
CA ARG A 115 1.08 -3.41 44.50
C ARG A 115 2.09 -4.44 45.02
N GLY A 116 3.35 -4.02 45.17
CA GLY A 116 4.36 -4.73 45.96
C GLY A 116 4.08 -4.64 47.45
#